data_AF-A0A016SDP4-F1
#
_entry.id   AF-A0A016SDP4-F1
#
_cell.length_a   1.000
_cell.length_b   1.000
_cell.length_c   1.000
_cell.angle_alpha   90.00
_cell.angle_beta   90.00
_cell.angle_gamma   90.00
#
_symmetry.space_group_name_H-M   'P 1'
#
loop_
_entity.id
_entity.type
_entity.pdbx_description
1 polymer ?
#
loop_
_entity_poly.entity_id
_entity_poly.type
_entity_poly.pdbx_seq_one_letter_code
_entity_poly.pdbx_strand_id
1 'polypeptide(L)'
;MNTKFRKHPSHLVSFYGENAQTQINFVLVRHRDQKLVTDAKVVPYETVATQHRPIMRNMPPKRMHDERCGPARIKWWRLNKKEESVTSRIKLPPVTTIDETWENATRAMVEVARSELGTTEPGRR
;
A
#
# COMPACT_ATOMS: atom_id res chain seq x y z
N MET A 1 6.20 -10.18 -14.70
CA MET A 1 6.64 -11.56 -14.38
C MET A 1 5.57 -12.63 -14.60
N ASN A 2 4.28 -12.31 -14.46
CA ASN A 2 3.21 -13.31 -14.60
C ASN A 2 3.19 -14.09 -15.92
N THR A 3 3.69 -13.51 -17.00
CA THR A 3 3.76 -14.11 -18.33
C THR A 3 4.97 -15.03 -18.57
N LYS A 4 5.96 -15.03 -17.67
CA LYS A 4 7.22 -15.78 -17.86
C LYS A 4 7.16 -17.21 -17.34
N PHE A 5 6.25 -17.49 -16.41
CA PHE A 5 6.09 -18.81 -15.83
C PHE A 5 4.88 -19.50 -16.46
N ARG A 6 5.02 -20.79 -16.80
CA ARG A 6 3.89 -21.60 -17.25
C ARG A 6 2.94 -21.80 -16.06
N LYS A 7 1.69 -21.38 -16.19
CA LYS A 7 0.68 -21.48 -15.13
C LYS A 7 -0.57 -22.20 -15.60
N HIS A 8 -1.30 -22.76 -14.65
CA HIS A 8 -2.65 -23.24 -14.88
C HIS A 8 -3.58 -22.06 -15.25
N PRO A 9 -4.54 -22.23 -16.17
CA PRO A 9 -5.47 -21.16 -16.58
C PRO A 9 -6.17 -20.45 -15.41
N SER A 10 -6.55 -21.20 -14.36
CA SER A 10 -7.15 -20.63 -13.14
C SER A 10 -6.24 -19.64 -12.39
N HIS A 11 -4.92 -19.70 -12.61
CA HIS A 11 -3.92 -18.81 -12.00
C HIS A 11 -3.50 -17.66 -12.93
N LEU A 12 -4.10 -17.54 -14.10
CA LEU A 12 -3.89 -16.42 -15.02
C LEU A 12 -4.87 -15.28 -14.74
N VAL A 13 -6.09 -15.62 -14.32
CA VAL A 13 -7.14 -14.64 -14.05
C VAL A 13 -6.89 -13.94 -12.72
N SER A 14 -6.54 -12.67 -12.80
CA SER A 14 -6.34 -11.82 -11.62
C SER A 14 -7.50 -10.86 -11.39
N PHE A 15 -8.46 -10.78 -12.30
CA PHE A 15 -9.65 -9.96 -12.18
C PHE A 15 -10.88 -10.69 -12.70
N TYR A 16 -11.95 -10.65 -11.92
CA TYR A 16 -13.26 -11.19 -12.23
C TYR A 16 -14.27 -10.05 -12.26
N GLY A 17 -14.67 -9.64 -13.48
CA GLY A 17 -15.86 -8.84 -13.71
C GLY A 17 -17.04 -9.74 -14.12
N GLU A 18 -18.23 -9.14 -14.27
CA GLU A 18 -19.45 -9.87 -14.61
C GLU A 18 -19.35 -10.65 -15.93
N ASN A 19 -18.73 -10.04 -16.95
CA ASN A 19 -18.63 -10.59 -18.30
C ASN A 19 -17.18 -10.80 -18.79
N ALA A 20 -16.19 -10.52 -17.95
CA ALA A 20 -14.78 -10.57 -18.36
C ALA A 20 -13.87 -11.08 -17.24
N GLN A 21 -13.01 -12.04 -17.61
CA GLN A 21 -11.94 -12.56 -16.78
C GLN A 21 -10.60 -12.16 -17.39
N THR A 22 -9.85 -11.27 -16.72
CA THR A 22 -8.64 -10.68 -17.29
C THR A 22 -7.45 -10.76 -16.34
N GLN A 23 -6.24 -10.62 -16.91
CA GLN A 23 -5.00 -10.47 -16.16
C GLN A 23 -4.60 -9.00 -16.17
N ILE A 24 -4.96 -8.26 -15.12
CA ILE A 24 -4.64 -6.83 -14.96
C ILE A 24 -3.67 -6.55 -13.82
N ASN A 25 -3.51 -7.50 -12.89
CA ASN A 25 -2.54 -7.36 -11.82
C ASN A 25 -1.20 -7.94 -12.31
N PHE A 26 -0.11 -7.18 -12.12
CA PHE A 26 1.23 -7.60 -12.52
C PHE A 26 2.24 -7.26 -11.43
N VAL A 27 3.21 -8.17 -11.23
CA VAL A 27 4.42 -7.88 -10.45
C VAL A 27 5.54 -7.54 -11.41
N LEU A 28 6.03 -6.29 -11.30
CA LEU A 28 7.20 -5.79 -12.01
C LEU A 28 8.46 -6.05 -11.18
N VAL A 29 9.52 -6.47 -11.87
CA VAL A 29 10.81 -6.78 -11.27
C VAL A 29 11.88 -6.17 -12.15
N ARG A 30 12.89 -5.56 -11.52
CA ARG A 30 14.03 -5.01 -12.26
C ARG A 30 14.72 -6.12 -13.06
N HIS A 31 15.19 -5.81 -14.25
CA HIS A 31 15.79 -6.80 -15.16
C HIS A 31 16.92 -7.61 -14.49
N ARG A 32 17.82 -6.94 -13.75
CA ARG A 32 18.93 -7.59 -13.02
C ARG A 32 18.48 -8.60 -11.95
N ASP A 33 17.31 -8.37 -11.35
CA ASP A 33 16.78 -9.18 -10.25
C ASP A 33 15.84 -10.29 -10.76
N GLN A 34 15.56 -10.33 -12.07
CA GLN A 34 14.64 -11.30 -12.66
C GLN A 34 15.06 -12.75 -12.40
N LYS A 35 16.36 -13.04 -12.43
CA LYS A 35 16.90 -14.40 -12.19
C LYS A 35 16.65 -14.91 -10.77
N LEU A 36 16.32 -14.02 -9.82
CA LEU A 36 16.02 -14.36 -8.44
C LEU A 36 14.55 -14.77 -8.26
N VAL A 37 13.69 -14.48 -9.23
CA VAL A 37 12.28 -14.84 -9.18
C VAL A 37 12.14 -16.32 -9.50
N THR A 38 11.67 -17.12 -8.56
CA THR A 38 11.40 -18.54 -8.79
C THR A 38 9.99 -18.80 -9.29
N ASP A 39 9.03 -17.96 -8.87
CA ASP A 39 7.64 -18.10 -9.24
C ASP A 39 6.86 -16.79 -9.01
N ALA A 40 5.71 -16.65 -9.68
CA ALA A 40 4.68 -15.69 -9.33
C ALA A 40 3.33 -16.38 -9.45
N LYS A 41 2.46 -16.32 -8.44
CA LYS A 41 1.17 -17.01 -8.43
C LYS A 41 0.07 -16.05 -8.00
N VAL A 42 -1.08 -16.11 -8.68
CA VAL A 42 -2.30 -15.49 -8.17
C VAL A 42 -2.75 -16.32 -6.98
N VAL A 43 -3.17 -15.68 -5.89
CA VAL A 43 -3.72 -16.37 -4.74
C VAL A 43 -5.19 -16.65 -5.02
N PRO A 44 -5.60 -17.93 -5.20
CA PRO A 44 -7.01 -18.24 -5.30
C PRO A 44 -7.60 -18.15 -3.88
N TYR A 45 -8.49 -17.20 -3.64
CA TYR A 45 -9.38 -17.20 -2.48
C TYR A 45 -10.82 -17.31 -2.96
N GLU A 46 -11.70 -17.87 -2.12
CA GLU A 46 -13.14 -17.88 -2.35
C GLU A 46 -13.72 -16.47 -2.17
N THR A 47 -14.30 -15.96 -3.26
CA THR A 47 -15.43 -15.01 -3.45
C THR A 47 -15.72 -13.83 -2.50
N VAL A 48 -15.02 -13.62 -1.39
CA VAL A 48 -15.34 -12.53 -0.42
C VAL A 48 -14.50 -11.28 -0.63
N ALA A 49 -13.32 -11.36 -1.23
CA ALA A 49 -12.54 -10.18 -1.59
C ALA A 49 -12.84 -9.73 -3.03
N THR A 50 -12.93 -8.41 -3.19
CA THR A 50 -12.97 -7.55 -4.38
C THR A 50 -12.64 -8.23 -5.71
N GLN A 51 -13.24 -7.74 -6.82
CA GLN A 51 -13.03 -8.20 -8.20
C GLN A 51 -11.56 -8.51 -8.58
N HIS A 52 -10.57 -7.95 -7.88
CA HIS A 52 -9.14 -8.18 -8.04
C HIS A 52 -8.57 -9.25 -7.10
N ARG A 53 -7.89 -10.26 -7.66
CA ARG A 53 -7.10 -11.25 -6.93
C ARG A 53 -5.63 -10.84 -6.81
N PRO A 54 -5.02 -10.91 -5.62
CA PRO A 54 -3.64 -10.55 -5.39
C PRO A 54 -2.68 -11.56 -5.99
N ILE A 55 -1.46 -11.11 -6.28
CA ILE A 55 -0.37 -11.93 -6.82
C ILE A 55 0.77 -11.95 -5.81
N MET A 56 1.21 -13.16 -5.50
CA MET A 56 2.43 -13.41 -4.74
C MET A 56 3.59 -13.70 -5.68
N ARG A 57 4.78 -13.20 -5.33
CA ARG A 57 6.03 -13.48 -6.04
C ARG A 57 7.01 -14.15 -5.08
N ASN A 58 7.52 -15.31 -5.46
CA ASN A 58 8.53 -16.04 -4.71
C ASN A 58 9.92 -15.60 -5.16
N MET A 59 10.71 -15.08 -4.22
CA MET A 59 12.12 -14.72 -4.40
C MET A 59 12.85 -14.92 -3.06
N PRO A 60 14.17 -15.15 -3.07
CA PRO A 60 14.94 -15.14 -1.83
C PRO A 60 14.81 -13.77 -1.14
N PRO A 61 14.79 -13.73 0.21
CA PRO A 61 14.80 -12.49 0.95
C PRO A 61 16.07 -11.70 0.61
N LYS A 62 15.94 -10.37 0.54
CA LYS A 62 17.10 -9.49 0.36
C LYS A 62 18.01 -9.68 1.58
N ARG A 63 19.25 -10.14 1.36
CA ARG A 63 20.22 -10.45 2.44
C ARG A 63 20.59 -9.25 3.29
N MET A 64 20.55 -8.06 2.69
CA MET A 64 20.56 -6.80 3.44
C MET A 64 19.12 -6.37 3.67
N HIS A 65 18.68 -6.43 4.92
CA HIS A 65 17.77 -5.41 5.38
C HIS A 65 18.53 -4.10 5.21
N ASP A 66 18.26 -3.36 4.12
CA ASP A 66 18.56 -1.93 4.17
C ASP A 66 17.92 -1.47 5.47
N GLU A 67 18.68 -0.79 6.34
CA GLU A 67 18.05 -0.01 7.40
C GLU A 67 17.05 0.88 6.69
N ARG A 68 15.78 0.48 6.77
CA ARG A 68 14.69 1.20 6.14
C ARG A 68 14.44 2.37 7.07
N CYS A 69 15.38 3.29 7.10
CA CYS A 69 15.27 4.60 7.71
C CYS A 69 14.32 5.40 6.81
N GLY A 70 13.07 4.94 6.75
CA GLY A 70 12.00 5.69 6.15
C GLY A 70 11.72 6.91 7.01
N PRO A 71 11.16 7.98 6.42
CA PRO A 71 10.76 9.14 7.19
C PRO A 71 9.80 8.73 8.31
N ALA A 72 9.80 9.49 9.42
CA ALA A 72 8.92 9.27 10.54
C ALA A 72 7.45 9.17 10.07
N ARG A 73 6.79 8.06 10.39
CA ARG A 73 5.40 7.78 9.97
C ARG A 73 4.45 8.07 11.11
N ILE A 74 3.29 8.63 10.80
CA ILE A 74 2.21 8.80 11.77
C ILE A 74 1.72 7.42 12.22
N LYS A 75 1.50 7.25 13.52
CA LYS A 75 1.02 6.01 14.13
C LYS A 75 -0.49 5.83 13.93
N TRP A 76 -0.94 5.68 12.67
CA TRP A 76 -2.36 5.60 12.29
C TRP A 76 -3.16 4.52 13.04
N TRP A 77 -2.51 3.43 13.47
CA TRP A 77 -3.14 2.39 14.27
C TRP A 77 -3.63 2.84 15.66
N ARG A 78 -3.26 4.05 16.10
CA ARG A 78 -3.78 4.67 17.33
C ARG A 78 -5.03 5.52 17.10
N LEU A 79 -5.42 5.76 15.85
CA LEU A 79 -6.55 6.62 15.51
C LEU A 79 -7.85 6.11 16.13
N ASN A 80 -8.09 4.79 16.09
CA ASN A 80 -9.28 4.16 16.66
C ASN A 80 -9.52 4.46 18.16
N LYS A 81 -8.47 4.82 18.92
CA LYS A 81 -8.57 5.16 20.35
C LYS A 81 -8.55 6.67 20.61
N LYS A 82 -8.28 7.49 19.59
CA LYS A 82 -8.03 8.93 19.72
C LYS A 82 -8.77 9.76 18.67
N GLU A 83 -9.78 9.19 18.04
CA GLU A 83 -10.50 9.82 16.92
C GLU A 83 -11.06 11.18 17.31
N GLU A 84 -11.78 11.27 18.44
CA GLU A 84 -12.34 12.53 18.94
C GLU A 84 -11.28 13.60 19.24
N SER A 85 -10.12 13.20 19.78
CA SER A 85 -9.01 14.13 20.05
C SER A 85 -8.42 14.69 18.75
N VAL A 86 -8.35 13.86 17.71
CA VAL A 86 -7.87 14.26 16.39
C VAL A 86 -8.89 15.17 15.71
N THR A 87 -10.17 14.77 15.65
CA THR A 87 -11.21 15.53 14.94
C THR A 87 -11.49 16.89 15.60
N SER A 88 -11.50 16.96 16.94
CA SER A 88 -11.72 18.21 17.67
C SER A 88 -10.60 19.25 17.48
N ARG A 89 -9.38 18.81 17.15
CA ARG A 89 -8.22 19.69 16.97
C ARG A 89 -7.97 20.11 15.54
N ILE A 90 -8.57 19.43 14.55
CA ILE A 90 -8.46 19.83 13.14
C ILE A 90 -9.21 21.14 12.95
N LYS A 91 -8.48 22.21 12.63
CA LYS A 91 -9.02 23.49 12.21
C LYS A 91 -8.78 23.66 10.72
N LEU A 92 -9.86 23.65 9.95
CA LEU A 92 -9.76 23.87 8.51
C LEU A 92 -9.46 25.35 8.22
N PRO A 93 -8.55 25.63 7.28
CA PRO A 93 -8.23 27.00 6.89
C PRO A 93 -9.39 27.64 6.10
N PRO A 94 -9.44 28.99 6.03
CA PRO A 94 -10.32 29.69 5.11
C PRO A 94 -10.02 29.29 3.66
N VAL A 95 -11.06 29.23 2.83
CA VAL A 95 -10.93 28.90 1.41
C VAL A 95 -10.28 30.09 0.69
N THR A 96 -9.14 29.85 0.03
CA THR A 96 -8.47 30.83 -0.84
C THR A 96 -8.59 30.40 -2.30
N THR A 97 -7.62 29.63 -2.78
CA THR A 97 -7.64 28.93 -4.08
C THR A 97 -7.80 27.44 -3.85
N ILE A 98 -8.19 26.68 -4.88
CA ILE A 98 -8.42 25.23 -4.74
C ILE A 98 -7.13 24.53 -4.25
N ASP A 99 -6.00 24.81 -4.89
CA ASP A 99 -4.73 24.15 -4.57
C ASP A 99 -4.24 24.50 -3.16
N GLU A 100 -4.23 25.79 -2.80
CA GLU A 100 -3.81 26.23 -1.47
C GLU A 100 -4.75 25.73 -0.38
N THR A 101 -6.05 25.66 -0.64
CA THR A 101 -7.03 25.15 0.33
C THR A 101 -6.77 23.68 0.63
N TRP A 102 -6.54 22.87 -0.40
CA TRP A 102 -6.20 21.44 -0.22
C TRP A 102 -4.86 21.25 0.47
N GLU A 103 -3.84 22.04 0.10
CA GLU A 103 -2.52 21.95 0.73
C GLU A 103 -2.58 22.31 2.22
N ASN A 104 -3.25 23.41 2.56
CA ASN A 104 -3.37 23.88 3.94
C ASN A 104 -4.25 22.94 4.79
N ALA A 105 -5.34 22.40 4.23
CA ALA A 105 -6.16 21.41 4.92
C ALA A 105 -5.36 20.13 5.20
N THR A 106 -4.62 19.63 4.21
CA THR A 106 -3.74 18.45 4.37
C THR A 106 -2.70 18.69 5.45
N ARG A 107 -2.08 19.88 5.46
CA ARG A 107 -1.08 20.27 6.46
C ARG A 107 -1.66 20.26 7.87
N ALA A 108 -2.81 20.91 8.08
CA ALA A 108 -3.49 20.94 9.37
C ALA A 108 -3.83 19.53 9.89
N MET A 109 -4.34 18.66 9.02
CA MET A 109 -4.64 17.27 9.38
C MET A 109 -3.39 16.48 9.76
N VAL A 110 -2.30 16.64 9.00
CA VAL A 110 -1.02 15.95 9.25
C VAL A 110 -0.40 16.41 10.58
N GLU A 111 -0.43 17.72 10.87
CA GLU A 111 0.10 18.27 12.12
C GLU A 111 -0.64 17.75 13.35
N VAL A 112 -1.97 17.80 13.32
CA VAL A 112 -2.81 17.27 14.41
C VAL A 112 -2.57 15.77 14.59
N ALA A 113 -2.55 15.00 13.50
CA ALA A 113 -2.31 13.57 13.56
C ALA A 113 -0.92 13.23 14.13
N ARG A 114 0.13 14.01 13.77
CA ARG A 114 1.47 13.85 14.36
C ARG A 114 1.48 14.15 15.85
N SER A 115 0.78 15.19 16.29
CA SER A 115 0.68 15.57 17.71
C SER A 115 -0.07 14.53 18.54
N GLU A 116 -1.25 14.10 18.07
CA GLU A 116 -2.15 13.25 18.85
C GLU A 116 -1.78 11.77 18.80
N LEU A 117 -1.41 11.27 17.62
CA LEU A 117 -1.09 9.85 17.42
C LEU A 117 0.40 9.57 17.66
N GLY A 118 1.24 10.59 17.52
CA GLY A 118 2.69 10.47 17.53
C GLY A 118 3.25 9.91 16.23
N THR A 119 4.58 9.95 16.12
CA THR A 119 5.32 9.42 14.98
C THR A 119 6.18 8.22 15.37
N THR A 120 6.56 7.41 14.38
CA THR A 120 7.58 6.37 14.54
C THR A 120 8.97 7.01 14.58
N GLU A 121 9.86 6.47 15.41
CA GLU A 121 11.27 6.85 15.36
C GLU A 121 11.90 6.21 14.12
N PRO A 122 12.54 7.01 13.24
CA PRO A 122 13.33 6.45 12.16
C PRO A 122 14.57 5.75 12.77
N GLY A 123 14.81 4.49 12.39
CA GLY A 123 16.07 3.79 12.70
C GLY A 123 16.11 2.80 13.86
N ARG A 124 14.98 2.40 14.48
CA ARG A 124 15.00 1.40 15.56
C ARG A 124 14.79 -0.03 15.04
N ARG A 125 15.81 -0.89 15.27
CA ARG A 125 15.75 -2.35 15.13
C ARG A 125 14.92 -2.98 16.24
#